data_AF-A0A947BK18-F1
#
_entry.id   AF-A0A947BK18-F1
#
_cell.length_a   1.000
_cell.length_b   1.000
_cell.length_c   1.000
_cell.angle_alpha   90.00
_cell.angle_beta   90.00
_cell.angle_gamma   90.00
#
_symmetry.space_group_name_H-M   'P 1'
#
loop_
_entity.id
_entity.type
_entity.pdbx_description
1 polymer ?
#
loop_
_entity_poly.entity_id
_entity_poly.type
_entity_poly.pdbx_seq_one_letter_code
_entity_poly.pdbx_strand_id
1 'polypeptide(L)' 'YFAPDGSLDSCIVLRTAVVKDGTMHVQAGAGIVADSDPAYEQRECEAKAGALFAAAREAVRLAREPGYGQ' A
#
# COMPACT_ATOMS: atom_id res chain seq x y z
N TYR A 1 -15.73 8.03 -5.47
CA TYR A 1 -16.85 7.60 -6.32
C TYR A 1 -17.50 8.81 -6.99
N PHE A 2 -18.35 8.58 -7.99
CA PHE A 2 -19.26 9.58 -8.56
C PHE A 2 -20.66 9.33 -8.01
N ALA A 3 -21.43 10.37 -7.71
CA ALA A 3 -22.81 10.24 -7.21
C ALA A 3 -23.85 10.93 -8.12
N PRO A 4 -25.14 10.55 -8.02
CA PRO A 4 -26.21 11.08 -8.87
C PRO A 4 -26.45 12.60 -8.75
N ASP A 5 -26.00 13.21 -7.65
CA ASP A 5 -26.09 14.65 -7.40
C ASP A 5 -24.95 15.45 -8.07
N GLY A 6 -24.08 14.78 -8.82
CA GLY A 6 -22.93 15.39 -9.49
C GLY A 6 -21.66 15.46 -8.64
N SER A 7 -21.68 14.96 -7.40
CA SER A 7 -20.46 14.93 -6.56
C SER A 7 -19.46 13.88 -7.04
N LEU A 8 -18.18 14.20 -6.86
CA LEU A 8 -17.03 13.34 -7.16
C LEU A 8 -16.07 13.37 -5.97
N ASP A 9 -15.70 12.18 -5.51
CA ASP A 9 -14.57 11.97 -4.61
C ASP A 9 -13.63 10.92 -5.22
N SER A 10 -12.33 11.10 -5.16
CA SER A 10 -11.38 10.10 -5.65
C SER A 10 -10.06 10.23 -4.92
N CYS A 11 -9.31 9.14 -4.90
CA CYS A 11 -7.93 9.13 -4.39
C CYS A 11 -6.99 8.60 -5.46
N ILE A 12 -5.74 9.04 -5.40
CA ILE A 12 -4.66 8.39 -6.14
C ILE A 12 -4.39 7.03 -5.48
N VAL A 13 -4.28 5.97 -6.26
CA VAL A 13 -4.05 4.60 -5.78
C VAL A 13 -2.58 4.40 -5.39
N LEU A 14 -2.16 5.10 -4.33
CA LEU A 14 -0.85 5.01 -3.69
C LEU A 14 -1.02 4.38 -2.31
N ARG A 15 0.02 3.72 -1.78
CA ARG A 15 -0.06 3.01 -0.49
C ARG A 15 -1.24 2.02 -0.44
N THR A 16 -1.47 1.34 -1.57
CA THR A 16 -2.51 0.34 -1.74
C THR A 16 -1.88 -1.01 -2.10
N ALA A 17 -2.47 -2.09 -1.59
CA ALA A 17 -2.13 -3.45 -1.98
C ALA A 17 -3.29 -4.06 -2.78
N VAL A 18 -2.98 -4.76 -3.87
CA VAL A 18 -3.96 -5.54 -4.64
C VAL A 18 -3.71 -7.02 -4.33
N VAL A 19 -4.71 -7.70 -3.78
CA VAL A 19 -4.63 -9.14 -3.51
C VAL A 19 -5.35 -9.89 -4.62
N LYS A 20 -4.63 -10.77 -5.32
CA LYS A 20 -5.17 -11.60 -6.39
C LYS A 20 -4.53 -12.98 -6.33
N ASP A 21 -5.34 -14.03 -6.44
CA ASP A 21 -4.87 -15.43 -6.48
C ASP A 21 -3.93 -15.78 -5.31
N GLY A 22 -4.28 -15.31 -4.11
CA GLY A 22 -3.49 -15.52 -2.88
C GLY A 22 -2.18 -14.70 -2.80
N THR A 23 -1.89 -13.86 -3.79
CA THR A 23 -0.69 -13.01 -3.83
C THR A 23 -1.05 -11.56 -3.59
N MET A 24 -0.31 -10.92 -2.67
CA MET A 24 -0.42 -9.48 -2.41
C MET A 24 0.60 -8.72 -3.26
N HIS A 25 0.11 -7.89 -4.18
CA HIS A 25 0.92 -7.01 -5.02
C HIS A 25 0.96 -5.60 -4.42
N VAL A 26 2.16 -5.06 -4.25
CA VAL A 26 2.40 -3.70 -3.75
C VAL A 26 3.31 -2.97 -4.72
N GLN A 27 2.88 -1.78 -5.15
CA GLN A 27 3.69 -0.90 -5.97
C GLN A 27 4.07 0.35 -5.19
N ALA A 28 5.34 0.74 -5.30
CA ALA A 28 5.87 2.00 -4.80
C ALA A 28 6.81 2.61 -5.85
N GLY A 29 7.02 3.91 -5.74
CA GLY A 29 7.90 4.66 -6.61
C GLY A 29 8.47 5.89 -5.90
N ALA A 30 9.38 6.56 -6.58
CA ALA A 30 10.03 7.78 -6.14
C ALA A 30 9.95 8.85 -7.23
N GLY A 31 9.94 10.12 -6.82
CA GLY A 31 10.02 11.24 -7.74
C GLY A 31 11.49 11.53 -8.03
N ILE A 32 11.93 11.33 -9.27
CA ILE A 32 13.33 11.54 -9.65
C ILE A 32 13.55 13.00 -10.06
N VAL A 33 14.57 13.61 -9.47
CA VAL A 33 15.05 14.96 -9.79
C VAL A 33 16.53 14.93 -10.21
N ALA A 34 17.08 16.08 -10.61
CA ALA A 34 18.41 16.15 -11.23
C ALA A 34 19.55 15.66 -10.33
N ASP A 35 19.38 15.76 -9.02
CA ASP A 35 20.34 15.41 -7.97
C ASP A 35 19.97 14.13 -7.20
N SER A 36 18.97 13.38 -7.66
CA SER A 36 18.57 12.12 -7.03
C SER A 36 19.71 11.10 -6.98
N ASP A 37 19.87 10.43 -5.84
CA ASP A 37 20.77 9.30 -5.66
C ASP A 37 20.00 7.98 -5.86
N PRO A 38 20.31 7.16 -6.88
CA PRO A 38 19.54 5.95 -7.19
C PRO A 38 19.37 4.99 -6.01
N ALA A 39 20.39 4.86 -5.16
CA ALA A 39 20.33 3.97 -4.00
C ALA A 39 19.39 4.52 -2.92
N TYR A 40 19.38 5.84 -2.71
CA TYR A 40 18.44 6.50 -1.82
C TYR A 40 16.99 6.35 -2.30
N GLU A 41 16.72 6.60 -3.58
CA GLU A 41 15.37 6.51 -4.14
C GLU A 41 14.80 5.09 -4.07
N GLN A 42 15.65 4.07 -4.27
CA GLN A 42 15.26 2.68 -4.10
C GLN A 42 14.88 2.38 -2.64
N ARG A 43 15.67 2.86 -1.66
CA ARG A 43 15.34 2.71 -0.24
C ARG A 43 14.04 3.42 0.12
N GLU A 44 13.76 4.56 -0.48
CA GLU A 44 12.48 5.25 -0.33
C GLU A 44 11.31 4.40 -0.85
N CYS A 45 11.45 3.80 -2.03
CA CYS A 45 10.44 2.89 -2.59
C CYS A 45 10.19 1.69 -1.67
N GLU A 46 11.26 1.08 -1.14
CA GLU A 46 11.19 -0.03 -0.20
C GLU A 46 10.50 0.37 1.11
N ALA A 47 10.84 1.53 1.67
CA ALA A 47 10.18 2.07 2.86
C ALA A 47 8.69 2.35 2.60
N LYS A 48 8.34 2.87 1.41
CA LYS A 48 6.96 3.13 1.02
C LYS A 48 6.13 1.86 0.95
N ALA A 49 6.65 0.83 0.28
CA ALA A 49 6.01 -0.48 0.17
C ALA A 49 5.99 -1.25 1.50
N GLY A 50 7.06 -1.13 2.28
CA GLY A 50 7.28 -1.84 3.55
C GLY A 50 6.17 -1.63 4.56
N ALA A 51 5.54 -0.45 4.58
CA ALA A 51 4.39 -0.16 5.43
C ALA A 51 3.21 -1.13 5.22
N LEU A 52 2.89 -1.47 3.97
CA LEU A 52 1.79 -2.40 3.66
C LEU A 52 2.15 -3.83 4.01
N PHE A 53 3.40 -4.23 3.79
CA PHE A 53 3.86 -5.54 4.23
C PHE A 53 3.85 -5.69 5.76
N ALA A 54 4.21 -4.63 6.49
CA ALA A 54 4.09 -4.61 7.95
C ALA A 54 2.64 -4.74 8.41
N ALA A 55 1.74 -3.98 7.81
CA ALA A 55 0.30 -4.06 8.08
C ALA A 55 -0.26 -5.46 7.77
N ALA A 56 0.12 -6.06 6.64
CA ALA A 56 -0.31 -7.41 6.27
C ALA A 56 0.19 -8.48 7.25
N ARG A 57 1.46 -8.41 7.67
CA ARG A 57 2.01 -9.33 8.69
C ARG A 57 1.24 -9.25 9.99
N GLU A 58 0.94 -8.03 10.44
CA GLU A 58 0.19 -7.82 11.67
C GLU A 58 -1.25 -8.31 11.54
N ALA A 59 -1.92 -8.04 10.42
CA ALA A 59 -3.27 -8.54 10.16
C ALA A 59 -3.31 -10.08 10.18
N VAL A 60 -2.33 -10.75 9.59
CA VAL A 60 -2.22 -12.22 9.62
C VAL A 60 -1.98 -12.74 11.03
N ARG A 61 -1.18 -12.04 11.85
CA ARG A 61 -0.93 -12.40 13.25
C ARG A 61 -2.22 -12.33 14.06
N LEU A 62 -2.95 -11.22 13.97
CA LEU A 62 -4.22 -10.99 14.67
C LEU A 62 -5.30 -11.97 14.24
N ALA A 63 -5.43 -12.24 12.93
CA ALA A 63 -6.42 -13.18 12.41
C ALA A 63 -6.25 -14.62 12.91
N ARG A 64 -5.08 -14.97 13.48
CA ARG A 64 -4.80 -16.28 14.09
C ARG A 64 -5.14 -16.34 15.58
N GLU A 65 -5.45 -15.22 16.22
CA GLU A 65 -5.82 -15.19 17.63
C GLU A 65 -7.23 -15.75 17.85
N PRO A 66 -7.46 -16.61 18.86
CA PRO A 66 -8.79 -17.11 19.19
C PRO A 66 -9.74 -15.96 19.55
N GLY A 67 -10.91 -15.91 18.91
CA GLY A 67 -11.94 -14.90 19.19
C GLY A 67 -11.80 -13.60 18.40
N TYR A 68 -10.79 -13.44 17.55
CA TYR A 68 -10.71 -12.29 16.64
C TYR A 68 -11.84 -12.35 15.60
N GLY A 69 -12.77 -11.39 15.65
CA GLY A 69 -13.92 -11.29 14.75
C GLY A 69 -15.16 -12.11 15.16
N GLN A 70 -15.18 -12.68 16.37
CA GLN A 70 -16.36 -13.28 17.00
C GLN A 70 -17.09 -12.26 17.88
#